data_AF-A0A1J1C5K5-F1
#
_entry.id   AF-A0A1J1C5K5-F1
#
_cell.length_a   1.000
_cell.length_b   1.000
_cell.length_c   1.000
_cell.angle_alpha   90.00
_cell.angle_beta   90.00
_cell.angle_gamma   90.00
#
_symmetry.space_group_name_H-M   'P 1'
#
loop_
_entity.id
_entity.type
_entity.pdbx_description
1 polymer ?
#
loop_
_entity_poly.entity_id
_entity_poly.type
_entity_poly.pdbx_seq_one_letter_code
_entity_poly.pdbx_strand_id
1 'polypeptide(L)'
;MDYFQEYYKIPFQPGKGDYYFTRLEIDGEDILLVKPTTYMNLSGVAVRQVLEQYPVPLQDVLVVVDDFQLPFGTLRFRKKGSDGGHNGLKSVIYYLESEEFPRLRFGIGDHFENAAEHVLSPFNQHELKKLEELLPVARQGVLVWVKEGIEQAMNRFNRNFFEAKIN
;
A
#
# COMPACT_ATOMS: atom_id res chain seq x y z
N MET A 1 0.73 -5.45 -4.34
CA MET A 1 -0.24 -6.54 -4.08
C MET A 1 0.10 -7.82 -4.83
N ASP A 2 0.43 -7.75 -6.12
CA ASP A 2 0.75 -8.97 -6.89
C ASP A 2 1.96 -9.74 -6.33
N TYR A 3 3.00 -9.05 -5.86
CA TYR A 3 4.12 -9.67 -5.12
C TYR A 3 3.67 -10.50 -3.90
N PHE A 4 2.71 -10.00 -3.12
CA PHE A 4 2.17 -10.73 -1.96
C PHE A 4 1.48 -12.02 -2.41
N GLN A 5 0.65 -11.92 -3.45
CA GLN A 5 -0.04 -13.06 -4.07
C GLN A 5 0.96 -14.13 -4.52
N GLU A 6 2.03 -13.72 -5.21
CA GLU A 6 3.02 -14.64 -5.78
C GLU A 6 3.83 -15.32 -4.69
N TYR A 7 4.22 -14.55 -3.67
CA TYR A 7 4.97 -15.07 -2.54
C TYR A 7 4.18 -16.13 -1.75
N TYR A 8 2.90 -15.87 -1.48
CA TYR A 8 2.04 -16.82 -0.76
C TYR A 8 1.40 -17.88 -1.67
N LYS A 9 1.55 -17.75 -3.01
CA LYS A 9 0.94 -18.61 -4.03
C LYS A 9 -0.59 -18.68 -3.92
N ILE A 10 -1.22 -17.53 -3.66
CA ILE A 10 -2.67 -17.41 -3.51
C ILE A 10 -3.18 -16.42 -4.55
N PRO A 11 -3.96 -16.88 -5.56
CA PRO A 11 -4.45 -16.01 -6.61
C PRO A 11 -5.54 -15.06 -6.09
N PHE A 12 -5.63 -13.90 -6.73
CA PHE A 12 -6.78 -13.01 -6.61
C PHE A 12 -8.01 -13.59 -7.32
N GLN A 13 -9.18 -13.41 -6.72
CA GLN A 13 -10.48 -13.73 -7.32
C GLN A 13 -11.38 -12.49 -7.36
N PRO A 14 -12.33 -12.41 -8.31
CA PRO A 14 -13.27 -11.29 -8.38
C PRO A 14 -14.10 -11.17 -7.08
N GLY A 15 -14.25 -9.93 -6.59
CA GLY A 15 -15.20 -9.59 -5.53
C GLY A 15 -16.63 -9.44 -6.02
N LYS A 16 -17.55 -9.09 -5.11
CA LYS A 16 -18.94 -8.73 -5.47
C LYS A 16 -19.07 -7.29 -5.99
N GLY A 17 -18.00 -6.50 -5.89
CA GLY A 17 -17.92 -5.12 -6.36
C GLY A 17 -16.68 -4.90 -7.22
N ASP A 18 -16.23 -3.65 -7.29
CA ASP A 18 -15.14 -3.20 -8.16
C ASP A 18 -13.76 -3.46 -7.53
N TYR A 19 -13.52 -4.72 -7.17
CA TYR A 19 -12.26 -5.16 -6.58
C TYR A 19 -12.00 -6.65 -6.83
N TYR A 20 -10.72 -6.99 -6.92
CA TYR A 20 -10.24 -8.34 -6.68
C TYR A 20 -9.85 -8.51 -5.22
N PHE A 21 -10.03 -9.70 -4.66
CA PHE A 21 -9.53 -10.01 -3.33
C PHE A 21 -8.91 -11.39 -3.24
N THR A 22 -8.13 -11.59 -2.18
CA THR A 22 -7.74 -12.91 -1.72
C THR A 22 -7.67 -12.93 -0.20
N ARG A 23 -7.74 -14.12 0.39
CA ARG A 23 -7.68 -14.31 1.84
C ARG A 23 -6.45 -15.14 2.19
N LEU A 24 -5.80 -14.78 3.27
CA LEU A 24 -4.69 -15.53 3.82
C LEU A 24 -4.67 -15.38 5.33
N GLU A 25 -4.23 -16.43 6.01
CA GLU A 25 -3.94 -16.40 7.43
C GLU A 25 -2.43 -16.16 7.60
N ILE A 26 -2.05 -15.21 8.45
CA ILE A 26 -0.65 -15.00 8.82
C ILE A 26 -0.55 -14.89 10.33
N ASP A 27 0.26 -15.78 10.94
CA ASP A 27 0.46 -15.82 12.40
C ASP A 27 -0.85 -15.90 13.20
N GLY A 28 -1.89 -16.53 12.65
CA GLY A 28 -3.21 -16.66 13.26
C GLY A 28 -4.16 -15.49 13.01
N GLU A 29 -3.76 -14.47 12.25
CA GLU A 29 -4.59 -13.34 11.85
C GLU A 29 -5.15 -13.54 10.44
N ASP A 30 -6.47 -13.39 10.28
CA ASP A 30 -7.14 -13.41 8.98
C ASP A 30 -6.94 -12.10 8.25
N ILE A 31 -6.30 -12.16 7.07
CA ILE A 31 -6.02 -11.00 6.23
C ILE A 31 -6.81 -11.08 4.94
N LEU A 32 -7.44 -9.96 4.59
CA LEU A 32 -8.04 -9.74 3.29
C LEU A 32 -7.14 -8.82 2.46
N LEU A 33 -6.49 -9.36 1.44
CA LEU A 33 -5.79 -8.55 0.44
C LEU A 33 -6.78 -8.11 -0.62
N VAL A 34 -6.77 -6.83 -0.97
CA VAL A 34 -7.72 -6.24 -1.91
C VAL A 34 -6.95 -5.42 -2.95
N LYS A 35 -7.35 -5.59 -4.21
CA LYS A 35 -6.91 -4.76 -5.34
C LYS A 35 -8.14 -4.12 -5.99
N PRO A 36 -8.40 -2.82 -5.76
CA PRO A 36 -9.43 -2.08 -6.48
C PRO A 36 -9.28 -2.22 -7.99
N THR A 37 -10.39 -2.34 -8.72
CA THR A 37 -10.43 -2.33 -10.19
C THR A 37 -11.01 -1.04 -10.75
N THR A 38 -11.26 -0.06 -9.90
CA THR A 38 -11.69 1.29 -10.28
C THR A 38 -10.52 2.12 -10.79
N TYR A 39 -10.82 3.26 -11.42
CA TYR A 39 -9.80 4.29 -11.65
C TYR A 39 -9.25 4.82 -10.32
N MET A 40 -8.00 5.28 -10.31
CA MET A 40 -7.31 5.73 -9.09
C MET A 40 -8.13 6.75 -8.28
N ASN A 41 -8.77 7.74 -8.93
CA ASN A 41 -9.63 8.74 -8.29
C ASN A 41 -10.96 8.20 -7.75
N LEU A 42 -11.29 6.94 -8.03
CA LEU A 42 -12.47 6.21 -7.57
C LEU A 42 -12.10 5.02 -6.66
N SER A 43 -10.85 4.95 -6.16
CA SER A 43 -10.40 3.88 -5.26
C SER A 43 -11.27 3.75 -4.01
N GLY A 44 -11.81 4.86 -3.48
CA GLY A 44 -12.66 4.87 -2.29
C GLY A 44 -13.99 4.12 -2.47
N VAL A 45 -14.51 4.03 -3.70
CA VAL A 45 -15.72 3.25 -4.00
C VAL A 45 -15.49 1.78 -3.68
N ALA A 46 -14.38 1.22 -4.19
CA ALA A 46 -14.01 -0.18 -3.97
C ALA A 46 -13.73 -0.46 -2.50
N VAL A 47 -13.00 0.45 -1.82
CA VAL A 47 -12.72 0.31 -0.38
C VAL A 47 -14.03 0.30 0.44
N ARG A 48 -15.00 1.17 0.12
CA ARG A 48 -16.29 1.18 0.80
C ARG A 48 -17.07 -0.12 0.57
N GLN A 49 -17.15 -0.60 -0.67
CA GLN A 49 -17.81 -1.87 -1.01
C GLN A 49 -17.18 -3.07 -0.26
N VAL A 50 -15.86 -3.05 -0.08
CA VAL A 50 -15.15 -4.07 0.70
C VAL A 50 -15.57 -4.01 2.15
N LEU A 51 -15.57 -2.83 2.78
CA LEU A 51 -15.93 -2.66 4.19
C LEU A 51 -17.41 -2.92 4.47
N GLU A 52 -18.30 -2.66 3.50
CA GLU A 52 -19.71 -3.06 3.57
C GLU A 52 -19.86 -4.59 3.62
N GLN A 53 -19.01 -5.32 2.89
CA GLN A 53 -19.03 -6.79 2.85
C GLN A 53 -18.23 -7.45 3.98
N TYR A 54 -17.14 -6.81 4.42
CA TYR A 54 -16.20 -7.29 5.42
C TYR A 54 -15.95 -6.19 6.46
N PRO A 55 -16.88 -6.02 7.41
CA PRO A 55 -16.80 -4.92 8.37
C PRO A 55 -15.61 -5.10 9.32
N VAL A 56 -14.71 -4.12 9.33
CA VAL A 56 -13.59 -4.03 10.27
C VAL A 56 -13.41 -2.56 10.72
N PRO A 57 -12.84 -2.32 11.91
CA PRO A 57 -12.38 -0.99 12.30
C PRO A 57 -11.41 -0.37 11.29
N LEU A 58 -11.46 0.95 11.07
CA LEU A 58 -10.57 1.64 10.13
C LEU A 58 -9.07 1.51 10.49
N GLN A 59 -8.75 1.30 11.77
CA GLN A 59 -7.40 1.01 12.24
C GLN A 59 -6.84 -0.32 11.71
N ASP A 60 -7.71 -1.23 11.28
CA ASP A 60 -7.36 -2.54 10.70
C ASP A 60 -7.36 -2.50 9.16
N VAL A 61 -7.47 -1.29 8.58
CA VAL A 61 -7.40 -1.04 7.13
C VAL A 61 -6.08 -0.36 6.79
N LEU A 62 -5.13 -1.10 6.22
CA LEU A 62 -3.89 -0.54 5.69
C LEU A 62 -4.02 -0.22 4.20
N VAL A 63 -4.00 1.07 3.85
CA VAL A 63 -3.98 1.50 2.44
C VAL A 63 -2.54 1.62 1.96
N VAL A 64 -2.17 0.88 0.92
CA VAL A 64 -0.84 0.94 0.31
C VAL A 64 -0.91 1.79 -0.95
N VAL A 65 -0.07 2.83 -1.04
CA VAL A 65 -0.02 3.75 -2.18
C VAL A 65 1.41 4.01 -2.61
N ASP A 66 1.61 4.27 -3.89
CA ASP A 66 2.82 4.90 -4.39
C ASP A 66 2.87 6.38 -4.01
N ASP A 67 4.07 6.94 -4.00
CA ASP A 67 4.29 8.31 -3.58
C ASP A 67 5.54 8.92 -4.22
N PHE A 68 5.33 9.81 -5.17
CA PHE A 68 6.40 10.49 -5.89
C PHE A 68 7.13 11.55 -5.05
N GLN A 69 6.55 12.00 -3.93
CA GLN A 69 7.22 12.98 -3.05
C GLN A 69 8.28 12.33 -2.16
N LEU A 70 8.36 11.00 -2.13
CA LEU A 70 9.35 10.26 -1.36
C LEU A 70 10.42 9.69 -2.28
N PRO A 71 11.70 9.80 -1.88
CA PRO A 71 12.82 9.17 -2.57
C PRO A 71 12.55 7.70 -2.88
N PHE A 72 12.98 7.22 -4.04
CA PHE A 72 12.83 5.83 -4.43
C PHE A 72 13.45 4.91 -3.36
N GLY A 73 12.68 3.92 -2.89
CA GLY A 73 13.12 3.04 -1.81
C GLY A 73 12.73 3.47 -0.40
N THR A 74 12.07 4.62 -0.26
CA THR A 74 11.48 5.02 1.01
C THR A 74 10.22 4.22 1.29
N LEU A 75 10.18 3.52 2.42
CA LEU A 75 8.95 3.01 2.98
C LEU A 75 8.50 3.97 4.08
N ARG A 76 7.22 4.35 4.08
CA ARG A 76 6.68 5.28 5.05
C ARG A 76 5.29 4.87 5.50
N PHE A 77 5.23 4.18 6.63
CA PHE A 77 4.01 3.98 7.38
C PHE A 77 3.56 5.28 8.05
N ARG A 78 2.25 5.49 8.04
CA ARG A 78 1.56 6.56 8.76
C ARG A 78 0.29 5.99 9.35
N LYS A 79 0.05 6.30 10.63
CA LYS A 79 -1.19 5.97 11.33
C LYS A 79 -2.41 6.68 10.76
N LYS A 80 -2.22 7.93 10.31
CA LYS A 80 -3.26 8.79 9.76
C LYS A 80 -2.69 9.95 8.94
N GLY A 81 -3.56 10.77 8.35
CA GLY A 81 -3.22 12.05 7.71
C GLY A 81 -4.05 12.37 6.47
N SER A 82 -3.71 13.47 5.81
CA SER A 82 -4.37 13.89 4.57
C SER A 82 -3.95 13.06 3.35
N ASP A 83 -4.55 13.36 2.20
CA ASP A 83 -4.24 12.69 0.93
C ASP A 83 -2.87 13.05 0.35
N GLY A 84 -2.29 14.18 0.78
CA GLY A 84 -0.98 14.63 0.30
C GLY A 84 -0.92 14.90 -1.21
N GLY A 85 -2.06 15.15 -1.86
CA GLY A 85 -2.18 15.28 -3.31
C GLY A 85 -2.39 13.97 -4.06
N HIS A 86 -2.47 12.82 -3.36
CA HIS A 86 -2.65 11.51 -3.99
C HIS A 86 -4.14 11.24 -4.26
N ASN A 87 -4.53 11.16 -5.55
CA ASN A 87 -5.93 11.00 -5.97
C ASN A 87 -6.61 9.77 -5.37
N GLY A 88 -5.88 8.65 -5.19
CA GLY A 88 -6.41 7.45 -4.54
C GLY A 88 -6.71 7.67 -3.06
N LEU A 89 -5.82 8.37 -2.33
CA LEU A 89 -6.05 8.65 -0.91
C LEU A 89 -7.19 9.64 -0.73
N LYS A 90 -7.24 10.68 -1.59
CA LYS A 90 -8.34 11.65 -1.63
C LYS A 90 -9.68 10.95 -1.81
N SER A 91 -9.75 9.98 -2.73
CA SER A 91 -10.93 9.16 -2.96
C SER A 91 -11.31 8.35 -1.71
N VAL A 92 -10.35 7.63 -1.13
CA VAL A 92 -10.59 6.81 0.08
C VAL A 92 -11.07 7.67 1.25
N ILE A 93 -10.40 8.79 1.53
CA ILE A 93 -10.79 9.72 2.61
C ILE A 93 -12.21 10.24 2.38
N TYR A 94 -12.56 10.60 1.15
CA TYR A 94 -13.90 11.09 0.82
C TYR A 94 -14.98 10.03 1.09
N TYR A 95 -14.78 8.79 0.65
CA TYR A 95 -15.78 7.73 0.81
C TYR A 95 -15.85 7.13 2.21
N LEU A 96 -14.77 7.22 2.99
CA LEU A 96 -14.73 6.80 4.39
C LEU A 96 -15.06 7.93 5.37
N GLU A 97 -15.18 9.17 4.88
CA GLU A 97 -15.38 10.39 5.67
C GLU A 97 -14.38 10.51 6.83
N SER A 98 -13.15 10.02 6.63
CA SER A 98 -12.18 9.88 7.69
C SER A 98 -10.75 9.86 7.15
N GLU A 99 -9.84 10.46 7.91
CA GLU A 99 -8.40 10.35 7.71
C GLU A 99 -7.76 9.35 8.69
N GLU A 100 -8.54 8.70 9.56
CA GLU A 100 -8.06 7.88 10.69
C GLU A 100 -7.86 6.40 10.31
N PHE A 101 -7.12 6.15 9.22
CA PHE A 101 -6.73 4.80 8.79
C PHE A 101 -5.21 4.70 8.50
N PRO A 102 -4.55 3.58 8.84
CA PRO A 102 -3.16 3.36 8.49
C PRO A 102 -2.91 3.37 6.99
N ARG A 103 -1.72 3.84 6.60
CA ARG A 103 -1.25 3.77 5.22
C ARG A 103 0.23 3.49 5.14
N LEU A 104 0.62 2.75 4.11
CA LEU A 104 2.01 2.56 3.71
C LEU A 104 2.21 3.34 2.40
N ARG A 105 3.02 4.39 2.46
CA ARG A 105 3.48 5.14 1.30
C ARG A 105 4.78 4.51 0.80
N PHE A 106 4.79 4.13 -0.47
CA PHE A 106 5.90 3.52 -1.16
C PHE A 106 6.56 4.57 -2.05
N GLY A 107 7.76 5.00 -1.68
CA GLY A 107 8.49 6.04 -2.40
C GLY A 107 8.91 5.57 -3.77
N ILE A 108 8.42 6.27 -4.79
CA ILE A 108 8.72 5.99 -6.20
C ILE A 108 9.53 7.11 -6.85
N GLY A 109 9.92 8.16 -6.12
CA GLY A 109 10.50 9.34 -6.73
C GLY A 109 12.02 9.41 -6.67
N ASP A 110 12.73 9.42 -7.80
CA ASP A 110 13.89 10.31 -8.04
C ASP A 110 14.03 10.60 -9.55
N HIS A 111 14.32 11.86 -9.93
CA HIS A 111 14.53 12.38 -11.32
C HIS A 111 13.34 12.29 -12.29
N PHE A 112 12.35 13.19 -12.18
CA PHE A 112 11.24 13.30 -13.12
C PHE A 112 10.85 14.77 -13.34
N GLU A 113 10.67 15.18 -14.60
CA GLU A 113 10.21 16.52 -14.97
C GLU A 113 8.69 16.67 -14.78
N ASN A 114 7.94 15.56 -14.86
CA ASN A 114 6.48 15.53 -14.75
C ASN A 114 5.99 14.36 -13.87
N ALA A 115 5.40 14.69 -12.72
CA ALA A 115 4.92 13.70 -11.74
C ALA A 115 3.78 12.82 -12.28
N ALA A 116 2.89 13.34 -13.13
CA ALA A 116 1.77 12.56 -13.67
C ALA A 116 2.25 11.50 -14.68
N GLU A 117 3.23 11.85 -15.50
CA GLU A 117 3.86 10.94 -16.46
C GLU A 117 4.70 9.87 -15.74
N HIS A 118 5.41 10.25 -14.68
CA HIS A 118 6.20 9.33 -13.87
C HIS A 118 5.36 8.20 -13.25
N VAL A 119 4.21 8.55 -12.66
CA VAL A 119 3.29 7.58 -12.02
C VAL A 119 2.68 6.60 -13.04
N LEU A 120 2.51 7.04 -14.30
CA LEU A 120 1.91 6.22 -15.36
C LEU A 120 2.96 5.42 -16.16
N SER A 121 4.24 5.72 -16.01
CA SER A 121 5.31 5.07 -16.76
C SER A 121 5.69 3.72 -16.15
N PRO A 122 6.01 2.71 -16.98
CA PRO A 122 6.52 1.44 -16.48
C PRO A 122 7.92 1.59 -15.88
N PHE A 123 8.22 0.84 -14.83
CA PHE A 123 9.56 0.78 -14.26
C PHE A 123 10.58 0.24 -15.26
N ASN A 124 11.75 0.87 -15.33
CA ASN A 124 12.88 0.38 -16.13
C ASN A 124 13.56 -0.83 -15.45
N GLN A 125 14.46 -1.52 -16.16
CA GLN A 125 15.12 -2.72 -15.65
C GLN A 125 15.90 -2.51 -14.34
N HIS A 126 16.47 -1.32 -14.14
CA HIS A 126 17.21 -1.01 -12.92
C HIS A 126 16.27 -0.75 -11.74
N GLU A 127 15.15 -0.06 -11.97
CA GLU A 127 14.08 0.10 -10.97
C GLU A 127 13.43 -1.23 -10.61
N LEU A 128 13.19 -2.11 -11.58
CA LEU A 128 12.66 -3.45 -11.34
C LEU A 128 13.58 -4.26 -10.41
N LYS A 129 14.90 -4.27 -10.65
CA LYS A 129 15.86 -4.93 -9.75
C LYS A 129 15.82 -4.34 -8.34
N LYS A 130 15.73 -3.01 -8.22
CA LYS A 130 15.59 -2.38 -6.91
C LYS A 130 14.26 -2.75 -6.24
N LEU A 131 13.17 -2.81 -6.99
CA LEU A 131 11.88 -3.27 -6.48
C LEU A 131 11.94 -4.70 -5.96
N GLU A 132 12.62 -5.60 -6.66
CA GLU A 132 12.83 -6.99 -6.22
C GLU A 132 13.51 -7.06 -4.84
N GLU A 133 14.44 -6.15 -4.54
CA GLU A 133 15.07 -6.05 -3.21
C GLU A 133 14.17 -5.41 -2.15
N LEU A 134 13.32 -4.46 -2.54
CA LEU A 134 12.51 -3.65 -1.64
C LEU A 134 11.19 -4.31 -1.23
N LEU A 135 10.56 -5.07 -2.14
CA LEU A 135 9.29 -5.74 -1.90
C LEU A 135 9.32 -6.73 -0.72
N PRO A 136 10.39 -7.53 -0.49
CA PRO A 136 10.53 -8.34 0.73
C PRO A 136 10.49 -7.50 2.02
N VAL A 137 11.10 -6.32 2.00
CA VAL A 137 11.16 -5.41 3.16
C VAL A 137 9.79 -4.79 3.43
N ALA A 138 9.10 -4.34 2.38
CA ALA A 138 7.73 -3.83 2.48
C ALA A 138 6.78 -4.91 3.02
N ARG A 139 6.91 -6.16 2.54
CA ARG A 139 6.17 -7.30 3.08
C ARG A 139 6.43 -7.47 4.57
N GLN A 140 7.69 -7.47 4.99
CA GLN A 140 8.02 -7.58 6.42
C GLN A 140 7.41 -6.44 7.24
N GLY A 141 7.38 -5.22 6.72
CA GLY A 141 6.72 -4.09 7.38
C GLY A 141 5.22 -4.30 7.57
N VAL A 142 4.53 -4.81 6.55
CA VAL A 142 3.10 -5.17 6.64
C VAL A 142 2.88 -6.28 7.67
N LEU A 143 3.74 -7.31 7.72
CA LEU A 143 3.64 -8.38 8.72
C LEU A 143 3.81 -7.86 10.15
N VAL A 144 4.76 -6.94 10.35
CA VAL A 144 4.93 -6.27 11.65
C VAL A 144 3.71 -5.41 11.99
N TRP A 145 3.09 -4.74 11.01
CA TRP A 145 1.84 -4.01 11.25
C TRP A 145 0.72 -4.95 11.69
N VAL A 146 0.50 -6.07 10.99
CA VAL A 146 -0.53 -7.06 11.34
C VAL A 146 -0.32 -7.57 12.77
N LYS A 147 0.91 -7.96 13.12
CA LYS A 147 1.18 -8.67 14.38
C LYS A 147 1.41 -7.75 15.58
N GLU A 148 2.04 -6.60 15.35
CA GLU A 148 2.57 -5.74 16.42
C GLU A 148 2.02 -4.31 16.36
N GLY A 149 1.20 -3.99 15.36
CA GLY A 149 0.54 -2.70 15.21
C GLY A 149 1.36 -1.63 14.47
N ILE A 150 0.68 -0.54 14.15
CA ILE A 150 1.20 0.52 13.27
C ILE A 150 2.41 1.25 13.86
N GLU A 151 2.48 1.43 15.18
CA GLU A 151 3.60 2.11 15.83
C GLU A 151 4.91 1.32 15.64
N GLN A 152 4.86 -0.02 15.77
CA GLN A 152 6.03 -0.88 15.55
C GLN A 152 6.47 -0.90 14.09
N ALA A 153 5.51 -0.97 13.16
CA ALA A 153 5.80 -0.87 11.73
C ALA A 153 6.46 0.48 11.39
N MET A 154 5.94 1.58 11.92
CA MET A 154 6.51 2.92 11.74
C MET A 154 7.94 2.99 12.26
N ASN A 155 8.18 2.56 13.51
CA ASN A 155 9.51 2.66 14.13
C ASN A 155 10.58 1.84 13.39
N ARG A 156 10.21 0.69 12.80
CA ARG A 156 11.18 -0.23 12.17
C ARG A 156 11.37 0.01 10.67
N PHE A 157 10.37 0.57 9.99
CA PHE A 157 10.36 0.62 8.51
C PHE A 157 10.26 2.03 7.92
N ASN A 158 10.06 3.09 8.71
CA ASN A 158 10.08 4.46 8.21
C ASN A 158 11.50 4.94 7.87
N ARG A 159 12.02 4.53 6.72
CA ARG A 159 13.38 4.83 6.24
C ARG A 159 13.49 4.66 4.73
N ASN A 160 14.55 5.21 4.15
CA ASN A 160 14.99 4.83 2.81
C ASN A 160 15.85 3.55 2.92
N PHE A 161 15.38 2.46 2.31
CA PHE A 161 16.06 1.17 2.36
C PHE A 161 17.44 1.19 1.70
N PHE A 162 17.59 1.88 0.56
CA PHE A 162 18.86 1.91 -0.17
C PHE A 162 19.89 2.82 0.49
N GLU A 163 19.46 3.94 1.08
CA GLU A 163 20.35 4.80 1.86
C GLU A 163 20.79 4.13 3.17
N ALA A 164 19.89 3.38 3.82
CA ALA A 164 20.20 2.67 5.05
C ALA A 164 21.14 1.47 4.86
N LYS A 165 21.35 0.99 3.64
CA LYS A 165 22.36 -0.05 3.32
C LYS A 165 23.79 0.50 3.25
N ILE A 166 23.94 1.81 3.06
CA ILE A 166 25.24 2.47 2.84
C ILE A 166 25.87 2.89 4.18
N ASN A 167 25.09 2.92 5.26
CA ASN A 167 25.52 3.22 6.62
C ASN A 167 25.54 1.96 7.49
#